data_AF-A0A971QMI8-F1
#
_entry.id   AF-A0A971QMI8-F1
#
_cell.length_a   1.000
_cell.length_b   1.000
_cell.length_c   1.000
_cell.angle_alpha   90.00
_cell.angle_beta   90.00
_cell.angle_gamma   90.00
#
_symmetry.space_group_name_H-M   'P 1'
#
loop_
_entity.id
_entity.type
_entity.pdbx_description
1 polymer ?
#
loop_
_entity_poly.entity_id
_entity_poly.type
_entity_poly.pdbx_seq_one_letter_code
_entity_poly.pdbx_strand_id
1 'polypeptide(L)'
;MPAVIAAFCAMTAGAQEDTANPLKLQYNKPARQWTEALPIGNGRISAMVFGDVGSERLQLNEDTLWAGSPYDPVNPTAKEAIPEV
;
A
#
# COMPACT_ATOMS: atom_id res chain seq x y z
N MET A 1 -25.59 -49.90 -6.76
CA MET A 1 -25.45 -48.90 -5.67
C MET A 1 -25.26 -47.54 -6.31
N PRO A 2 -26.23 -46.62 -6.26
CA PRO A 2 -26.09 -45.32 -6.91
C PRO A 2 -25.38 -44.36 -5.93
N ALA A 3 -24.19 -43.88 -6.32
CA ALA A 3 -23.53 -42.80 -5.61
C ALA A 3 -24.17 -41.48 -6.04
N VAL A 4 -24.78 -40.83 -5.06
CA VAL A 4 -25.46 -39.54 -5.13
C VAL A 4 -24.56 -38.47 -5.75
N ILE A 5 -24.98 -37.93 -6.90
CA ILE A 5 -24.44 -36.67 -7.44
C ILE A 5 -24.95 -35.56 -6.53
N ALA A 6 -24.10 -35.09 -5.62
CA ALA A 6 -24.36 -33.89 -4.86
C ALA A 6 -24.29 -32.70 -5.82
N ALA A 7 -25.45 -32.26 -6.29
CA ALA A 7 -25.61 -30.96 -6.93
C ALA A 7 -25.31 -29.88 -5.88
N PHE A 8 -24.06 -29.39 -5.87
CA PHE A 8 -23.69 -28.24 -5.05
C PHE A 8 -24.32 -27.02 -5.71
N CYS A 9 -25.47 -26.62 -5.15
CA CYS A 9 -26.25 -25.46 -5.56
C CYS A 9 -25.33 -24.25 -5.60
N ALA A 10 -25.11 -23.71 -6.80
CA ALA A 10 -24.28 -22.54 -7.03
C ALA A 10 -24.85 -21.37 -6.24
N MET A 11 -24.14 -20.94 -5.20
CA MET A 11 -24.34 -19.60 -4.66
C MET A 11 -23.89 -18.63 -5.75
N THR A 12 -24.84 -18.12 -6.52
CA THR A 12 -24.65 -16.92 -7.32
C THR A 12 -24.47 -15.77 -6.33
N ALA A 13 -23.26 -15.60 -5.82
CA ALA A 13 -22.84 -14.32 -5.28
C ALA A 13 -22.96 -13.34 -6.44
N GLY A 14 -23.97 -12.48 -6.39
CA GLY A 14 -24.08 -11.37 -7.32
C GLY A 14 -22.83 -10.52 -7.18
N ALA A 15 -21.84 -10.75 -8.04
CA ALA A 15 -20.82 -9.77 -8.30
C ALA A 15 -21.55 -8.64 -9.02
N GLN A 16 -21.93 -7.62 -8.27
CA GLN A 16 -22.39 -6.38 -8.85
C GLN A 16 -21.24 -5.85 -9.72
N GLU A 17 -21.43 -5.86 -11.04
CA GLU A 17 -20.48 -5.24 -11.96
C GLU A 17 -20.42 -3.75 -11.62
N ASP A 18 -19.30 -3.36 -11.01
CA ASP A 18 -18.95 -1.98 -10.73
C ASP A 18 -18.61 -1.33 -12.08
N THR A 19 -19.64 -0.80 -12.72
CA THR A 19 -19.59 -0.17 -14.03
C THR A 19 -18.60 1.00 -14.00
N ALA A 20 -17.44 0.79 -14.64
CA ALA A 20 -16.46 1.79 -15.06
C ALA A 20 -16.35 3.03 -14.16
N ASN A 21 -16.09 2.87 -12.86
CA ASN A 21 -15.70 3.99 -12.03
C ASN A 21 -14.31 4.48 -12.50
N PRO A 22 -14.20 5.68 -13.11
CA PRO A 22 -12.93 6.15 -13.68
C PRO A 22 -11.86 6.42 -12.61
N LEU A 23 -12.22 6.41 -11.33
CA LEU A 23 -11.32 6.67 -10.19
C LEU A 23 -10.92 5.39 -9.44
N LYS A 24 -11.13 4.21 -10.04
CA LYS A 24 -10.75 2.93 -9.44
C LYS A 24 -9.45 2.40 -10.04
N LEU A 25 -8.48 2.11 -9.19
CA LEU A 25 -7.27 1.38 -9.57
C LEU A 25 -7.48 -0.11 -9.28
N GLN A 26 -7.44 -0.94 -10.32
CA GLN A 26 -7.62 -2.39 -10.22
C GLN A 26 -6.59 -3.10 -11.09
N TYR A 27 -5.95 -4.11 -10.51
CA TYR A 27 -4.92 -4.93 -11.17
C TYR A 27 -5.31 -6.40 -11.08
N ASN A 28 -4.95 -7.19 -12.10
CA ASN A 28 -5.28 -8.63 -12.19
C ASN A 28 -4.12 -9.55 -11.72
N LYS A 29 -3.06 -8.98 -11.14
CA LYS A 29 -1.89 -9.69 -10.64
C LYS A 29 -1.43 -9.06 -9.32
N PRO A 30 -0.87 -9.85 -8.40
CA PRO A 30 -0.24 -9.32 -7.19
C PRO A 30 0.99 -8.49 -7.55
N ALA A 31 1.27 -7.48 -6.74
CA ALA A 31 2.46 -6.66 -6.84
C ALA A 31 3.72 -7.49 -6.50
N ARG A 32 4.78 -7.36 -7.29
CA ARG A 32 6.10 -7.95 -7.01
C ARG A 32 7.08 -6.92 -6.48
N GLN A 33 6.89 -5.67 -6.88
CA GLN A 33 7.72 -4.53 -6.49
C GLN A 33 6.90 -3.53 -5.66
N TRP A 34 7.58 -2.75 -4.82
CA TRP A 34 6.93 -1.74 -3.97
C TRP A 34 6.16 -0.70 -4.77
N THR A 35 6.65 -0.33 -5.95
CA THR A 35 6.01 0.65 -6.85
C THR A 35 4.69 0.15 -7.47
N GLU A 36 4.45 -1.15 -7.45
CA GLU A 36 3.21 -1.78 -7.96
C GLU A 36 2.16 -1.97 -6.85
N ALA A 37 2.58 -1.86 -5.58
CA ALA A 37 1.71 -2.05 -4.44
C ALA A 37 0.79 -0.84 -4.23
N LEU A 38 -0.41 -1.10 -3.72
CA LEU A 38 -1.43 -0.07 -3.54
C LEU A 38 -1.27 0.63 -2.19
N PRO A 39 -1.10 1.97 -2.15
CA PRO A 39 -1.01 2.71 -0.90
C PRO A 39 -2.39 2.93 -0.29
N ILE A 40 -2.51 2.70 1.02
CA ILE A 40 -3.65 3.08 1.85
C ILE A 40 -3.15 3.80 3.09
N GLY A 41 -3.90 4.75 3.64
CA GLY A 41 -3.50 5.45 4.87
C GLY A 41 -4.50 6.48 5.34
N ASN A 42 -4.36 6.88 6.62
CA ASN A 42 -5.22 7.87 7.28
C ASN A 42 -4.47 9.17 7.65
N GLY A 43 -3.30 9.40 7.04
CA GLY A 43 -2.44 10.55 7.32
C GLY A 43 -1.37 10.31 8.38
N ARG A 44 -1.61 9.40 9.34
CA ARG A 44 -0.63 9.03 10.38
C ARG A 44 -0.01 7.66 10.15
N ILE A 45 -0.87 6.68 9.89
CA ILE A 45 -0.47 5.31 9.57
C ILE A 45 -0.84 5.04 8.12
N SER A 46 0.07 4.42 7.39
CA SER A 46 -0.18 3.95 6.03
C SER A 46 0.32 2.52 5.84
N ALA A 47 -0.20 1.85 4.81
CA ALA A 47 0.23 0.54 4.40
C ALA A 47 0.34 0.46 2.88
N MET A 48 1.26 -0.37 2.39
CA MET A 48 1.36 -0.78 1.00
C MET A 48 0.86 -2.23 0.88
N VAL A 49 -0.16 -2.44 0.05
CA VAL A 49 -0.83 -3.73 -0.14
C VAL A 49 -0.29 -4.43 -1.39
N PHE A 50 0.13 -5.69 -1.25
CA PHE A 50 0.74 -6.46 -2.34
C PHE A 50 -0.25 -7.38 -3.04
N GLY A 51 -1.27 -7.89 -2.34
CA GLY A 51 -2.38 -8.65 -2.93
C GLY A 51 -2.05 -10.09 -3.32
N ASP A 52 -1.05 -10.73 -2.70
CA ASP A 52 -0.70 -12.12 -2.99
C ASP A 52 -1.64 -13.10 -2.25
N VAL A 53 -2.24 -14.02 -3.01
CA VAL A 53 -3.27 -14.96 -2.54
C VAL A 53 -2.69 -15.99 -1.57
N GLY A 54 -1.43 -16.39 -1.73
CA GLY A 54 -0.77 -17.39 -0.89
C GLY A 54 -0.16 -16.81 0.38
N SER A 55 0.37 -15.59 0.32
CA SER A 55 0.99 -14.91 1.45
C SER A 55 0.92 -13.39 1.26
N GLU A 56 -0.02 -12.76 1.95
CA GLU A 56 -0.18 -11.30 1.86
C GLU A 56 0.97 -10.57 2.57
N ARG A 57 1.53 -9.56 1.91
CA ARG A 57 2.52 -8.65 2.50
C ARG A 57 1.95 -7.24 2.60
N LEU A 58 1.77 -6.78 3.83
CA LEU A 58 1.43 -5.40 4.14
C LEU A 58 2.66 -4.69 4.70
N GLN A 59 3.19 -3.69 3.99
CA GLN A 59 4.29 -2.88 4.50
C GLN A 59 3.72 -1.64 5.18
N LEU A 60 4.01 -1.44 6.47
CA LEU A 60 3.46 -0.36 7.28
C LEU A 60 4.45 0.81 7.36
N ASN A 61 3.92 2.03 7.28
CA ASN A 61 4.65 3.25 7.63
C ASN A 61 3.88 4.03 8.69
N GLU A 62 4.63 4.79 9.48
CA GLU A 62 4.13 5.76 10.44
C GLU A 62 4.87 7.09 10.21
N ASP A 63 4.14 8.19 10.21
CA ASP A 63 4.61 9.52 9.79
C ASP A 63 5.68 10.12 10.70
N THR A 64 5.74 9.73 11.97
CA THR A 64 6.70 10.23 12.96
C THR A 64 7.93 9.34 13.13
N LEU A 65 7.97 8.19 12.46
CA LEU A 65 9.10 7.25 12.54
C LEU A 65 10.29 7.75 11.70
N TRP A 66 11.08 8.64 12.28
CA TRP A 66 12.31 9.17 11.70
C TRP A 66 13.54 8.72 12.49
N ALA A 67 14.65 8.53 11.78
CA ALA A 67 15.93 8.27 12.40
C ALA A 67 16.55 9.58 12.92
N GLY A 68 17.20 9.49 14.08
CA GLY A 68 17.91 10.60 14.70
C GLY A 68 17.24 11.11 15.98
N SER A 69 17.81 12.19 16.51
CA SER A 69 17.35 12.90 17.70
C SER A 69 17.38 14.40 17.41
N PRO A 70 16.73 15.24 18.24
CA PRO A 70 16.88 16.68 18.12
C PRO A 70 18.37 17.07 18.09
N TYR A 71 18.78 17.77 17.03
CA TYR A 71 20.15 18.26 16.85
C TYR A 71 20.09 19.67 16.27
N ASP A 72 21.16 20.44 16.49
CA ASP A 72 21.32 21.76 15.89
C ASP A 72 22.05 21.63 14.55
N PRO A 73 21.37 21.86 13.40
CA PRO A 73 22.00 21.81 12.09
C PRO A 73 22.76 23.10 11.74
N VAL A 74 22.78 24.12 12.60
CA VAL A 74 23.40 25.42 12.29
C VAL A 74 24.90 25.26 12.15
N ASN A 75 25.40 25.53 10.94
CA ASN A 75 26.83 25.66 10.71
C ASN A 75 27.31 27.04 11.23
N PRO A 76 28.19 27.09 12.26
CA PRO A 76 28.63 28.34 12.85
C PRO A 76 29.43 29.24 11.89
N THR A 77 30.10 28.69 10.88
CA THR A 77 30.90 29.46 9.91
C THR A 77 30.07 29.98 8.73
N ALA A 78 28.79 29.59 8.62
CA ALA A 78 27.95 29.93 7.48
C ALA A 78 27.80 31.45 7.29
N LYS A 79 27.78 32.22 8.38
CA LYS A 79 27.62 33.69 8.32
C LYS A 79 28.81 34.38 7.66
N GLU A 80 30.02 33.85 7.84
CA GLU A 80 31.27 34.42 7.33
C GLU A 80 31.45 34.16 5.83
N ALA A 81 30.88 33.07 5.32
CA ALA A 81 30.96 32.67 3.91
C ALA A 81 29.94 33.39 3.00
N ILE A 82 28.93 34.07 3.54
CA ILE A 82 27.88 34.77 2.76
C ILE A 82 28.45 35.74 1.71
N PRO A 83 29.51 36.52 1.96
CA PRO A 83 30.05 37.45 0.97
C PRO A 83 30.80 36.80 -0.21
N GLU A 84 31.15 35.51 -0.13
CA GLU A 84 31.93 34.80 -1.16
C GLU A 84 31.06 33.96 -2.12
N VAL A 85 29.73 34.01 -1.99
CA VAL A 85 28.73 33.28 -2.80
C VAL A 85 27.95 34.24 -3.68
#